data_AF-A0A3M1AKR9-F1
#
_entry.id   AF-A0A3M1AKR9-F1
#
_cell.length_a   1.000
_cell.length_b   1.000
_cell.length_c   1.000
_cell.angle_alpha   90.00
_cell.angle_beta   90.00
_cell.angle_gamma   90.00
#
_symmetry.space_group_name_H-M   'P 1'
#
loop_
_entity.id
_entity.type
_entity.pdbx_description
1 polymer ?
#
loop_
_entity_poly.entity_id
_entity_poly.type
_entity_poly.pdbx_seq_one_letter_code
_entity_poly.pdbx_strand_id
1 'polypeptide(L)'
;MSRPTLPTPVSREEIAFNPAAKLNGHSNGQAPKRPAEFFGKNTFNDQVMREKLPKESYKRLCDIIKKGEKLDRDLANTVAHAMKEWALENNVSHFTHWFQPMTGLTAEKHDAFLDIDADGQPIERFSGDKLIQGEPDASSFPSGGMRSTFEARGYTMWDPSSPAFILEGPQGGILCIPSVFISYNGEALDKKTPLLRSMRALDEAARKVLKLFGHEVGRVITTLGPEQEYFLIDQQYYNQRPDLILAGRTLIGALPPKGQEMEDHYFGSIKERVLAFMQAAEYELYKVGIPAKTRHNEVAPHQFEIAQI
;
A
#
# COMPACT_ATOMS: atom_id res chain seq x y z
N MET A 1 -46.01 -16.60 -15.39
CA MET A 1 -45.05 -15.48 -15.44
C MET A 1 -44.05 -15.67 -14.31
N SER A 2 -42.89 -16.21 -14.64
CA SER A 2 -41.78 -16.49 -13.71
C SER A 2 -41.09 -15.17 -13.38
N ARG A 3 -40.92 -14.84 -12.09
CA ARG A 3 -40.13 -13.67 -11.69
C ARG A 3 -38.67 -13.89 -12.12
N PRO A 4 -38.00 -12.88 -12.70
CA PRO A 4 -36.58 -13.00 -12.99
C PRO A 4 -35.82 -13.08 -11.66
N THR A 5 -35.04 -14.16 -11.50
CA THR A 5 -34.02 -14.27 -10.46
C THR A 5 -32.95 -13.23 -10.71
N LEU A 6 -32.72 -12.34 -9.74
CA LEU A 6 -31.59 -11.42 -9.77
C LEU A 6 -30.28 -12.22 -9.85
N PRO A 7 -29.30 -11.78 -10.66
CA PRO A 7 -28.01 -12.44 -10.73
C PRO A 7 -27.36 -12.45 -9.34
N THR A 8 -26.87 -13.63 -8.94
CA THR A 8 -26.01 -13.78 -7.78
C THR A 8 -24.82 -12.83 -7.93
N PRO A 9 -24.53 -11.95 -6.96
CA PRO A 9 -23.35 -11.10 -7.04
C PRO A 9 -22.13 -12.00 -7.12
N VAL A 10 -21.24 -11.70 -8.07
CA VAL A 10 -19.92 -12.33 -8.20
C VAL A 10 -19.27 -12.29 -6.82
N SER A 11 -19.00 -13.46 -6.26
CA SER A 11 -18.33 -13.60 -4.98
C SER A 11 -16.98 -12.89 -5.08
N ARG A 12 -16.85 -11.74 -4.41
CA ARG A 12 -15.53 -11.30 -3.96
C ARG A 12 -15.01 -12.48 -3.13
N GLU A 13 -13.89 -13.08 -3.51
CA GLU A 13 -13.21 -14.01 -2.62
C GLU A 13 -12.92 -13.26 -1.33
N GLU A 14 -13.72 -13.54 -0.30
CA GLU A 14 -13.52 -13.02 1.03
C GLU A 14 -12.22 -13.62 1.55
N ILE A 15 -11.17 -12.81 1.64
CA ILE A 15 -10.06 -13.13 2.54
C ILE A 15 -10.65 -13.03 3.94
N ALA A 16 -11.12 -14.17 4.47
CA ALA A 16 -11.65 -14.25 5.82
C ALA A 16 -10.54 -13.81 6.79
N PHE A 17 -10.64 -12.59 7.30
CA PHE A 17 -9.73 -12.09 8.34
C PHE A 17 -10.07 -12.84 9.62
N ASN A 18 -9.30 -13.89 9.91
CA ASN A 18 -9.37 -14.61 11.17
C ASN A 18 -8.26 -14.09 12.10
N PRO A 19 -8.54 -13.09 12.96
CA PRO A 19 -7.54 -12.55 13.88
C PRO A 19 -6.98 -13.62 14.82
N ALA A 20 -7.79 -14.61 15.19
CA ALA A 20 -7.35 -15.74 16.00
C ALA A 20 -6.33 -16.60 15.24
N ALA A 21 -6.50 -16.88 13.95
CA ALA A 21 -5.50 -17.65 13.19
C ALA A 21 -4.17 -16.90 13.01
N LYS A 22 -4.22 -15.57 12.79
CA LYS A 22 -3.01 -14.74 12.64
C LYS A 22 -2.23 -14.57 13.95
N LEU A 23 -2.92 -14.50 15.08
CA LEU A 23 -2.31 -14.50 16.41
C LEU A 23 -1.89 -15.92 16.86
N ASN A 24 -2.67 -16.95 16.53
CA ASN A 24 -2.43 -18.36 16.92
C ASN A 24 -1.36 -19.07 16.08
N GLY A 25 -0.85 -18.48 14.99
CA GLY A 25 0.44 -18.92 14.42
C GLY A 25 1.60 -18.88 15.43
N HIS A 26 1.38 -18.24 16.58
CA HIS A 26 2.29 -18.17 17.72
C HIS A 26 1.82 -18.98 18.95
N SER A 27 0.83 -19.87 18.81
CA SER A 27 0.31 -20.70 19.92
C SER A 27 1.22 -21.88 20.32
N ASN A 28 2.54 -21.72 20.17
CA ASN A 28 3.56 -22.66 20.66
C ASN A 28 4.37 -22.00 21.80
N GLY A 29 3.70 -21.52 22.84
CA GLY A 29 4.34 -21.09 24.10
C GLY A 29 5.43 -20.01 23.97
N GLN A 30 5.55 -19.33 22.83
CA GLN A 30 6.51 -18.25 22.63
C GLN A 30 5.94 -16.96 23.19
N ALA A 31 6.74 -16.26 23.99
CA ALA A 31 6.41 -14.92 24.47
C ALA A 31 6.07 -13.98 23.29
N PRO A 32 5.12 -13.04 23.46
CA PRO A 32 4.77 -12.11 22.40
C PRO A 32 6.01 -11.36 21.93
N LYS A 33 6.30 -11.43 20.63
CA LYS A 33 7.45 -10.73 20.03
C LYS A 33 7.28 -9.23 20.21
N ARG A 34 8.38 -8.53 20.53
CA ARG A 34 8.34 -7.07 20.65
C ARG A 34 8.20 -6.45 19.26
N PRO A 35 7.36 -5.43 19.05
CA PRO A 35 7.17 -4.79 17.74
C PRO A 35 8.48 -4.42 17.03
N ALA A 36 9.48 -3.94 17.78
CA ALA A 36 10.80 -3.59 17.25
C ALA A 36 11.55 -4.76 16.58
N GLU A 37 11.23 -6.02 16.91
CA GLU A 37 11.90 -7.20 16.35
C GLU A 37 11.39 -7.58 14.95
N PHE A 38 10.21 -7.10 14.57
CA PHE A 38 9.59 -7.40 13.27
C PHE A 38 9.14 -6.15 12.51
N PHE A 39 9.41 -4.96 13.04
CA PHE A 39 9.07 -3.71 12.39
C PHE A 39 9.80 -3.58 11.05
N GLY A 40 9.04 -3.36 9.98
CA GLY A 40 9.55 -3.25 8.61
C GLY A 40 10.16 -4.54 8.07
N LYS A 41 9.98 -5.71 8.70
CA LYS A 41 10.60 -6.97 8.22
C LYS A 41 10.19 -7.33 6.77
N ASN A 42 9.00 -6.89 6.34
CA ASN A 42 8.47 -7.12 5.00
C ASN A 42 8.71 -5.93 4.09
N THR A 43 9.72 -5.11 4.35
CA THR A 43 10.07 -3.95 3.51
C THR A 43 11.50 -4.07 3.01
N PHE A 44 11.72 -3.70 1.76
CA PHE A 44 13.05 -3.54 1.18
C PHE A 44 13.66 -2.22 1.67
N ASN A 45 13.86 -2.13 2.98
CA ASN A 45 14.29 -0.93 3.71
C ASN A 45 15.81 -0.71 3.65
N ASP A 46 16.32 0.33 4.34
CA ASP A 46 17.75 0.66 4.35
C ASP A 46 18.64 -0.50 4.76
N GLN A 47 18.23 -1.28 5.77
CA GLN A 47 18.99 -2.42 6.24
C GLN A 47 19.08 -3.50 5.17
N VAL A 48 17.93 -3.90 4.59
CA VAL A 48 17.88 -4.91 3.52
C VAL A 48 18.66 -4.43 2.30
N MET A 49 18.50 -3.17 1.90
CA MET A 49 19.24 -2.58 0.78
C MET A 49 20.75 -2.63 1.02
N ARG A 50 21.22 -2.33 2.23
CA ARG A 50 22.65 -2.37 2.59
C ARG A 50 23.22 -3.79 2.58
N GLU A 51 22.41 -4.78 2.97
CA GLU A 51 22.79 -6.19 2.98
C GLU A 51 22.80 -6.82 1.57
N LYS A 52 21.81 -6.47 0.74
CA LYS A 52 21.57 -7.11 -0.57
C LYS A 52 22.27 -6.41 -1.74
N LEU A 53 22.51 -5.11 -1.67
CA LEU A 53 23.13 -4.36 -2.76
C LEU A 53 24.65 -4.28 -2.60
N PRO A 54 25.41 -4.28 -3.71
CA PRO A 54 26.80 -3.87 -3.69
C PRO A 54 26.95 -2.47 -3.07
N LYS A 55 28.03 -2.27 -2.29
CA LYS A 55 28.27 -1.04 -1.52
C LYS A 55 28.11 0.24 -2.33
N GLU A 56 28.64 0.27 -3.56
CA GLU A 56 28.55 1.45 -4.43
C GLU A 56 27.14 1.65 -4.99
N SER A 57 26.45 0.57 -5.37
CA SER A 57 25.04 0.63 -5.80
C SER A 57 24.11 1.12 -4.69
N TYR A 58 24.30 0.64 -3.46
CA TYR A 58 23.57 1.11 -2.28
C TYR A 58 23.73 2.62 -2.07
N LYS A 59 24.98 3.11 -2.01
CA LYS A 59 25.25 4.55 -1.84
C LYS A 59 24.60 5.38 -2.95
N ARG A 60 24.74 4.93 -4.20
CA ARG A 60 24.21 5.61 -5.38
C ARG A 60 22.68 5.67 -5.35
N LEU A 61 22.02 4.59 -4.95
CA LEU A 61 20.56 4.57 -4.74
C LEU A 61 20.13 5.53 -3.63
N CYS A 62 20.83 5.55 -2.49
CA CYS A 62 20.53 6.48 -1.40
C CYS A 62 20.67 7.94 -1.84
N ASP A 63 21.69 8.26 -2.63
CA ASP A 63 21.89 9.61 -3.17
C ASP A 63 20.76 10.01 -4.13
N ILE A 64 20.33 9.08 -5.00
CA ILE A 64 19.19 9.29 -5.89
C ILE A 64 17.91 9.58 -5.09
N ILE A 65 17.61 8.81 -4.04
CA ILE A 65 16.43 9.03 -3.18
C ILE A 65 16.49 10.39 -2.48
N LYS A 66 17.66 10.75 -1.93
CA LYS A 66 17.86 12.02 -1.22
C LYS A 66 17.72 13.23 -2.14
N LYS A 67 18.30 13.15 -3.34
CA LYS A 67 18.33 14.25 -4.32
C LYS A 67 17.09 14.29 -5.23
N GLY A 68 16.33 13.20 -5.31
CA GLY A 68 15.21 13.06 -6.24
C GLY A 68 15.64 12.95 -7.70
N GLU A 69 16.78 12.29 -7.95
CA GLU A 69 17.34 12.09 -9.30
C GLU A 69 16.69 10.90 -10.02
N LYS A 70 17.02 10.73 -11.30
CA LYS A 70 16.53 9.58 -12.10
C LYS A 70 17.36 8.34 -11.80
N LEU A 71 16.69 7.19 -11.75
CA LEU A 71 17.33 5.88 -11.68
C LEU A 71 17.86 5.48 -13.06
N ASP A 72 19.17 5.25 -13.18
CA ASP A 72 19.78 4.75 -14.42
C ASP A 72 19.59 3.23 -14.58
N ARG A 73 19.70 2.75 -15.82
CA ARG A 73 19.40 1.36 -16.18
C ARG A 73 20.31 0.34 -15.49
N ASP A 74 21.59 0.64 -15.37
CA ASP A 74 22.56 -0.27 -14.75
C ASP A 74 22.28 -0.44 -13.25
N LEU A 75 22.03 0.68 -12.56
CA LEU A 75 21.62 0.64 -11.16
C LEU A 75 20.25 -0.04 -10.99
N ALA A 76 19.28 0.24 -11.87
CA ALA A 76 17.96 -0.39 -11.82
C ALA A 76 18.04 -1.91 -11.98
N ASN A 77 18.87 -2.42 -12.89
CA ASN A 77 19.07 -3.87 -13.03
C ASN A 77 19.68 -4.49 -11.77
N THR A 78 20.66 -3.80 -11.17
CA THR A 78 21.25 -4.24 -9.91
C THR A 78 20.22 -4.29 -8.78
N VAL A 79 19.37 -3.25 -8.68
CA VAL A 79 18.33 -3.17 -7.65
C VAL A 79 17.22 -4.19 -7.89
N ALA A 80 16.78 -4.37 -9.14
CA ALA A 80 15.79 -5.38 -9.49
C ALA A 80 16.28 -6.78 -9.12
N HIS A 81 17.52 -7.13 -9.46
CA HIS A 81 18.09 -8.42 -9.08
C HIS A 81 18.08 -8.62 -7.56
N ALA A 82 18.58 -7.65 -6.79
CA ALA A 82 18.59 -7.73 -5.32
C ALA A 82 17.17 -7.81 -4.71
N MET A 83 16.22 -7.06 -5.26
CA MET A 83 14.82 -7.06 -4.81
C MET A 83 14.14 -8.40 -5.09
N LYS A 84 14.43 -9.03 -6.25
CA LYS A 84 13.95 -10.37 -6.59
C LYS A 84 14.51 -11.43 -5.67
N GLU A 85 15.83 -11.46 -5.45
CA GLU A 85 16.45 -12.43 -4.53
C GLU A 85 15.88 -12.30 -3.12
N TRP A 86 15.73 -11.07 -2.60
CA TRP A 86 15.07 -10.82 -1.33
C TRP A 86 13.61 -11.31 -1.30
N ALA A 87 12.85 -11.10 -2.38
CA ALA A 87 11.48 -11.57 -2.47
C ALA A 87 11.39 -13.11 -2.47
N LEU A 88 12.25 -13.79 -3.25
CA LEU A 88 12.31 -15.25 -3.32
C LEU A 88 12.68 -15.87 -1.97
N GLU A 89 13.63 -15.29 -1.24
CA GLU A 89 13.98 -15.70 0.14
C GLU A 89 12.79 -15.60 1.11
N ASN A 90 11.83 -14.73 0.82
CA ASN A 90 10.59 -14.56 1.58
C ASN A 90 9.41 -15.34 0.97
N ASN A 91 9.67 -16.33 0.13
CA ASN A 91 8.67 -17.20 -0.52
C ASN A 91 7.64 -16.39 -1.37
N VAL A 92 8.12 -15.36 -2.04
CA VAL A 92 7.32 -14.56 -2.98
C VAL A 92 7.60 -15.05 -4.40
N SER A 93 6.54 -15.40 -5.14
CA SER A 93 6.62 -15.85 -6.54
C SER A 93 6.16 -14.81 -7.55
N HIS A 94 5.49 -13.75 -7.09
CA HIS A 94 4.89 -12.71 -7.93
C HIS A 94 5.26 -11.32 -7.45
N PHE A 95 5.25 -10.38 -8.38
CA PHE A 95 5.36 -8.95 -8.08
C PHE A 95 4.18 -8.18 -8.67
N THR A 96 3.99 -6.97 -8.19
CA THR A 96 3.00 -6.03 -8.72
C THR A 96 3.51 -4.61 -8.63
N HIS A 97 3.21 -3.80 -9.65
CA HIS A 97 3.28 -2.36 -9.52
C HIS A 97 2.08 -1.88 -8.73
N TRP A 98 2.33 -1.42 -7.52
CA TRP A 98 1.31 -0.99 -6.57
C TRP A 98 1.10 0.51 -6.70
N PHE A 99 -0.09 0.93 -7.16
CA PHE A 99 -0.40 2.35 -7.37
C PHE A 99 -1.89 2.66 -7.19
N GLN A 100 -2.19 3.95 -7.02
CA GLN A 100 -3.54 4.46 -6.78
C GLN A 100 -4.00 5.32 -7.97
N PRO A 101 -4.70 4.73 -8.96
CA PRO A 101 -5.28 5.48 -10.07
C PRO A 101 -6.34 6.50 -9.60
N MET A 102 -6.71 7.41 -10.52
CA MET A 102 -7.74 8.43 -10.27
C MET A 102 -9.14 7.86 -9.95
N THR A 103 -9.37 6.57 -10.21
CA THR A 103 -10.61 5.86 -9.84
C THR A 103 -10.76 5.63 -8.33
N GLY A 104 -9.72 5.87 -7.54
CA GLY A 104 -9.78 5.89 -6.08
C GLY A 104 -9.56 4.55 -5.38
N LEU A 105 -9.48 3.45 -6.12
CA LEU A 105 -9.08 2.14 -5.61
C LEU A 105 -7.64 1.84 -6.00
N THR A 106 -6.91 1.11 -5.15
CA THR A 106 -5.58 0.59 -5.50
C THR A 106 -5.70 -0.37 -6.68
N ALA A 107 -4.81 -0.22 -7.67
CA ALA A 107 -4.67 -1.15 -8.78
C ALA A 107 -3.51 -2.10 -8.51
N GLU A 108 -3.76 -3.39 -8.72
CA GLU A 108 -2.77 -4.46 -8.58
C GLU A 108 -2.93 -5.42 -9.75
N LYS A 109 -1.83 -5.70 -10.44
CA LYS A 109 -1.69 -6.77 -11.44
C LYS A 109 -0.52 -7.64 -11.01
N HIS A 110 -0.75 -8.93 -10.82
CA HIS A 110 0.29 -9.85 -10.36
C HIS A 110 0.98 -10.49 -11.55
N ASP A 111 2.26 -10.18 -11.73
CA ASP A 111 3.12 -10.80 -12.72
C ASP A 111 4.07 -11.78 -11.99
N ALA A 112 4.23 -12.99 -12.52
CA ALA A 112 5.14 -13.98 -11.95
C ALA A 112 6.61 -13.58 -12.22
N PHE A 113 7.52 -13.99 -11.34
CA PHE A 113 8.96 -13.94 -11.65
C PHE A 113 9.38 -15.00 -12.67
N LEU A 114 8.58 -16.06 -12.84
CA LEU A 114 8.85 -17.14 -13.79
C LEU A 114 8.90 -16.59 -15.23
N ASP A 115 10.00 -16.87 -15.89
CA ASP A 115 10.25 -16.59 -17.31
C ASP A 115 10.90 -17.84 -17.95
N ILE A 116 10.93 -17.89 -19.27
CA ILE A 116 11.57 -18.97 -20.04
C ILE A 116 12.79 -18.40 -20.75
N ASP A 117 13.94 -19.02 -20.55
CA ASP A 117 15.17 -18.59 -21.21
C ASP A 117 15.23 -19.00 -22.70
N ALA A 118 16.32 -18.62 -23.38
CA ALA A 118 16.49 -18.90 -24.81
C ALA A 118 16.60 -20.42 -25.11
N ASP A 119 16.97 -21.22 -24.12
CA ASP A 119 17.13 -22.67 -24.22
C ASP A 119 15.85 -23.42 -23.78
N GLY A 120 14.77 -22.69 -23.46
CA GLY A 120 13.50 -23.23 -23.04
C GLY A 120 13.44 -23.64 -21.56
N GLN A 121 14.43 -23.28 -20.75
CA GLN A 121 14.45 -23.60 -19.32
C GLN A 121 13.71 -22.54 -18.49
N PRO A 122 12.97 -22.97 -17.45
CA PRO A 122 12.32 -22.05 -16.52
C PRO A 122 13.37 -21.36 -15.64
N ILE A 123 13.25 -20.03 -15.51
CA ILE A 123 14.10 -19.19 -14.67
C ILE A 123 13.27 -18.13 -13.94
N GLU A 124 13.74 -17.65 -12.78
CA GLU A 124 13.16 -16.47 -12.14
C GLU A 124 13.87 -15.19 -12.58
N ARG A 125 13.16 -14.33 -13.30
CA ARG A 125 13.67 -13.07 -13.83
C ARG A 125 12.88 -11.87 -13.34
N PHE A 126 13.62 -10.82 -12.98
CA PHE A 126 13.07 -9.50 -12.69
C PHE A 126 14.09 -8.44 -13.14
N SER A 127 13.73 -7.62 -14.12
CA SER A 127 14.65 -6.68 -14.78
C SER A 127 14.44 -5.24 -14.32
N GLY A 128 15.48 -4.42 -14.44
CA GLY A 128 15.43 -2.99 -14.11
C GLY A 128 14.45 -2.19 -14.97
N ASP A 129 14.10 -2.70 -16.16
CA ASP A 129 13.05 -2.11 -17.01
C ASP A 129 11.70 -2.10 -16.26
N LYS A 130 11.42 -3.10 -15.42
CA LYS A 130 10.23 -3.11 -14.55
C LYS A 130 10.29 -2.07 -13.43
N LEU A 131 11.43 -1.47 -13.13
CA LEU A 131 11.55 -0.39 -12.15
C LEU A 131 11.49 1.00 -12.79
N ILE A 132 12.10 1.17 -13.97
CA ILE A 132 12.18 2.48 -14.65
C ILE A 132 10.92 2.75 -15.50
N GLN A 133 10.42 1.76 -16.24
CA GLN A 133 9.26 1.92 -17.10
C GLN A 133 8.60 0.55 -17.35
N GLY A 134 7.71 0.17 -16.44
CA GLY A 134 6.81 -0.96 -16.64
C GLY A 134 5.65 -0.59 -17.57
N GLU A 135 5.26 -1.52 -18.43
CA GLU A 135 3.97 -1.47 -19.13
C GLU A 135 2.95 -2.30 -18.32
N PRO A 136 2.12 -1.68 -17.46
CA PRO A 136 0.88 -2.30 -17.04
C PRO A 136 0.00 -2.46 -18.29
N ASP A 137 -0.66 -3.60 -18.45
CA ASP A 137 -1.72 -3.73 -19.44
C ASP A 137 -2.89 -2.84 -19.01
N ALA A 138 -2.79 -1.56 -19.39
CA ALA A 138 -3.67 -0.47 -18.96
C ALA A 138 -4.85 -0.25 -19.91
N SER A 139 -4.98 -1.09 -20.94
CA SER A 139 -5.99 -0.99 -21.99
C SER A 139 -7.43 -0.95 -21.45
N SER A 140 -7.64 -1.50 -20.25
CA SER A 140 -8.96 -1.62 -19.60
C SER A 140 -9.29 -0.51 -18.59
N PHE A 141 -8.37 0.43 -18.30
CA PHE A 141 -8.71 1.54 -17.40
C PHE A 141 -9.69 2.52 -18.08
N PRO A 142 -10.71 3.03 -17.38
CA PRO A 142 -11.69 3.94 -17.98
C PRO A 142 -11.03 5.16 -18.59
N SER A 143 -11.12 5.30 -19.92
CA SER A 143 -10.51 6.40 -20.67
C SER A 143 -11.49 7.54 -21.01
N GLY A 144 -12.74 7.44 -20.56
CA GLY A 144 -13.78 8.43 -20.86
C GLY A 144 -14.22 8.47 -22.33
N GLY A 145 -13.93 7.43 -23.13
CA GLY A 145 -14.36 7.33 -24.54
C GLY A 145 -13.63 8.24 -25.53
N MET A 146 -12.55 8.92 -25.12
CA MET A 146 -11.84 9.91 -25.95
C MET A 146 -10.55 9.38 -26.63
N ARG A 147 -10.21 8.09 -26.53
CA ARG A 147 -8.89 7.57 -26.97
C ARG A 147 -8.98 6.35 -27.87
N SER A 148 -8.10 6.27 -28.86
CA SER A 148 -7.82 5.04 -29.59
C SER A 148 -7.16 4.01 -28.66
N THR A 149 -7.36 2.71 -28.88
CA THR A 149 -6.83 1.64 -28.00
C THR A 149 -5.30 1.63 -27.90
N PHE A 150 -4.59 2.20 -28.88
CA PHE A 150 -3.12 2.33 -28.84
C PHE A 150 -2.64 3.44 -27.88
N GLU A 151 -3.37 4.55 -27.77
CA GLU A 151 -3.06 5.69 -26.89
C GLU A 151 -3.58 5.49 -25.45
N ALA A 152 -4.29 4.40 -25.20
CA ALA A 152 -4.72 3.97 -23.88
C ALA A 152 -3.62 3.29 -23.05
N ARG A 153 -2.38 3.20 -23.59
CA ARG A 153 -1.23 2.69 -22.85
C ARG A 153 -0.87 3.63 -21.70
N GLY A 154 -0.70 3.04 -20.53
CA GLY A 154 -0.13 3.69 -19.36
C GLY A 154 1.16 3.00 -18.96
N TYR A 155 2.01 3.73 -18.25
CA TYR A 155 3.32 3.28 -17.80
C TYR A 155 3.41 3.39 -16.29
N THR A 156 3.99 2.36 -15.66
CA THR A 156 4.35 2.38 -14.25
C THR A 156 5.83 2.68 -14.10
N MET A 157 6.18 3.49 -13.10
CA MET A 157 7.57 3.71 -12.73
C MET A 157 7.67 3.65 -11.21
N TRP A 158 8.64 2.91 -10.69
CA TRP A 158 8.88 2.83 -9.26
C TRP A 158 9.31 4.19 -8.71
N ASP A 159 8.72 4.60 -7.60
CA ASP A 159 9.21 5.73 -6.80
C ASP A 159 10.08 5.20 -5.65
N PRO A 160 11.42 5.30 -5.74
CA PRO A 160 12.32 4.75 -4.74
C PRO A 160 12.27 5.50 -3.40
N SER A 161 11.57 6.63 -3.31
CA SER A 161 11.28 7.27 -2.02
C SER A 161 10.28 6.47 -1.16
N SER A 162 9.52 5.56 -1.78
CA SER A 162 8.64 4.61 -1.09
C SER A 162 9.24 3.20 -1.24
N PRO A 163 9.66 2.53 -0.15
CA PRO A 163 10.30 1.22 -0.25
C PRO A 163 9.33 0.17 -0.80
N ALA A 164 9.84 -0.74 -1.62
CA ALA A 164 9.09 -1.94 -1.99
C ALA A 164 8.81 -2.78 -0.74
N PHE A 165 7.69 -3.50 -0.75
CA PHE A 165 7.27 -4.29 0.41
C PHE A 165 6.63 -5.60 -0.02
N ILE A 166 6.57 -6.56 0.89
CA ILE A 166 5.91 -7.84 0.68
C ILE A 166 4.58 -7.82 1.41
N LEU A 167 3.51 -8.01 0.64
CA LEU A 167 2.20 -8.30 1.20
C LEU A 167 2.07 -9.81 1.38
N GLU A 168 2.01 -10.29 2.62
CA GLU A 168 1.83 -11.70 2.92
C GLU A 168 0.38 -12.14 2.58
N GLY A 169 0.26 -13.20 1.78
CA GLY A 169 -1.00 -13.88 1.48
C GLY A 169 -1.07 -15.29 2.12
N PRO A 170 -2.19 -16.00 1.94
CA PRO A 170 -2.41 -17.30 2.58
C PRO A 170 -1.43 -18.41 2.17
N GLN A 171 -0.89 -18.35 0.94
CA GLN A 171 -0.02 -19.39 0.36
C GLN A 171 1.30 -18.83 -0.17
N GLY A 172 1.69 -17.62 0.25
CA GLY A 172 2.85 -16.91 -0.27
C GLY A 172 2.61 -15.40 -0.27
N GLY A 173 3.69 -14.63 -0.46
CA GLY A 173 3.60 -13.17 -0.54
C GLY A 173 3.60 -12.64 -1.97
N ILE A 174 3.38 -11.33 -2.09
CA ILE A 174 3.50 -10.57 -3.34
C ILE A 174 4.46 -9.42 -3.09
N LEU A 175 5.44 -9.25 -3.98
CA LEU A 175 6.32 -8.08 -3.97
C LEU A 175 5.57 -6.88 -4.55
N CYS A 176 5.17 -5.94 -3.70
CA CYS A 176 4.53 -4.70 -4.08
C CYS A 176 5.60 -3.61 -4.31
N ILE A 177 5.57 -3.02 -5.50
CA ILE A 177 6.50 -1.98 -5.94
C ILE A 177 5.72 -0.66 -6.03
N PRO A 178 5.90 0.29 -5.10
CA PRO A 178 5.17 1.56 -5.10
C PRO A 178 5.46 2.36 -6.37
N SER A 179 4.48 2.47 -7.25
CA SER A 179 4.67 3.07 -8.56
C SER A 179 3.82 4.32 -8.76
N VAL A 180 4.32 5.20 -9.62
CA VAL A 180 3.49 6.19 -10.29
C VAL A 180 2.87 5.60 -11.54
N PHE A 181 1.72 6.10 -11.96
CA PHE A 181 1.05 5.69 -13.19
C PHE A 181 0.76 6.89 -14.10
N ILE A 182 1.34 6.85 -15.30
CA ILE A 182 1.31 7.94 -16.28
C ILE A 182 0.81 7.46 -17.65
N SER A 183 0.17 8.34 -18.41
CA SER A 183 -0.23 8.06 -19.78
C SER A 183 0.97 8.02 -20.74
N TYR A 184 0.75 7.54 -21.97
CA TYR A 184 1.70 7.69 -23.08
C TYR A 184 2.21 9.12 -23.30
N ASN A 185 1.35 10.14 -23.11
CA ASN A 185 1.71 11.55 -23.27
C ASN A 185 2.31 12.18 -22.00
N GLY A 186 2.56 11.40 -20.95
CA GLY A 186 3.13 11.89 -19.68
C GLY A 186 2.13 12.56 -18.73
N GLU A 187 0.84 12.53 -19.05
CA GLU A 187 -0.23 12.93 -18.11
C GLU A 187 -0.27 12.01 -16.90
N ALA A 188 -0.53 12.59 -15.72
CA ALA A 188 -0.70 11.82 -14.50
C ALA A 188 -2.06 11.11 -14.51
N LEU A 189 -2.05 9.79 -14.33
CA LEU A 189 -3.25 8.95 -14.22
C LEU A 189 -3.44 8.40 -12.80
N ASP A 190 -2.67 8.93 -11.84
CA ASP A 190 -2.64 8.52 -10.44
C ASP A 190 -2.71 9.70 -9.47
N LYS A 191 -2.83 9.36 -8.19
CA LYS A 191 -2.78 10.33 -7.08
C LYS A 191 -1.35 10.66 -6.65
N LYS A 192 -0.39 9.76 -6.89
CA LYS A 192 0.99 9.91 -6.40
C LYS A 192 1.78 10.95 -7.21
N THR A 193 1.63 10.99 -8.54
CA THR A 193 2.34 11.98 -9.36
C THR A 193 1.98 13.43 -8.99
N PRO A 194 0.69 13.82 -8.87
CA PRO A 194 0.33 15.17 -8.44
C PRO A 194 0.85 15.50 -7.04
N LEU A 195 0.81 14.55 -6.10
CA LEU A 195 1.35 14.73 -4.75
C LEU A 195 2.86 15.03 -4.78
N LEU A 196 3.66 14.23 -5.48
CA LEU A 196 5.10 14.44 -5.60
C LEU A 196 5.44 15.79 -6.24
N ARG A 197 4.67 16.20 -7.26
CA ARG A 197 4.82 17.54 -7.89
C ARG A 197 4.50 18.67 -6.91
N SER A 198 3.45 18.52 -6.10
CA SER A 198 3.08 19.48 -5.06
C SER A 198 4.17 19.62 -3.99
N MET A 199 4.70 18.49 -3.50
CA MET A 199 5.80 18.49 -2.52
C MET A 199 7.06 19.18 -3.06
N ARG A 200 7.39 18.98 -4.34
CA ARG A 200 8.53 19.67 -4.98
C ARG A 200 8.30 21.19 -5.07
N ALA A 201 7.08 21.61 -5.44
CA ALA A 201 6.74 23.03 -5.50
C ALA A 201 6.85 23.70 -4.11
N LEU A 202 6.42 23.01 -3.05
CA LEU A 202 6.56 23.48 -1.67
C LEU A 202 8.04 23.57 -1.24
N ASP A 203 8.87 22.56 -1.57
CA ASP A 203 10.31 22.59 -1.29
C ASP A 203 11.00 23.80 -1.95
N GLU A 204 10.77 24.01 -3.25
CA GLU A 204 11.34 25.14 -3.99
C GLU A 204 10.92 26.49 -3.43
N ALA A 205 9.64 26.65 -3.08
CA ALA A 205 9.12 27.89 -2.50
C ALA A 205 9.69 28.13 -1.09
N ALA A 206 9.68 27.10 -0.23
CA ALA A 206 10.17 27.20 1.14
C ALA A 206 11.67 27.55 1.19
N ARG A 207 12.50 26.95 0.33
CA ARG A 207 13.93 27.29 0.23
C ARG A 207 14.18 28.74 -0.14
N LYS A 208 13.39 29.30 -1.08
CA LYS A 208 13.50 30.72 -1.46
C LYS A 208 13.21 31.63 -0.27
N VAL A 209 12.18 31.32 0.51
CA VAL A 209 11.83 32.08 1.72
C VAL A 209 12.92 31.95 2.78
N LEU A 210 13.37 30.73 3.08
CA LEU A 210 14.44 30.49 4.07
C LEU A 210 15.74 31.24 3.74
N LYS A 211 16.08 31.33 2.45
CA LYS A 211 17.24 32.11 1.99
C LYS A 211 17.14 33.59 2.35
N LEU A 212 15.94 34.19 2.33
CA LEU A 212 15.72 35.58 2.73
C LEU A 212 16.00 35.80 4.23
N PHE A 213 15.87 34.76 5.05
CA PHE A 213 16.20 34.77 6.48
C PHE A 213 17.65 34.33 6.77
N GLY A 214 18.49 34.19 5.75
CA GLY A 214 19.90 33.80 5.90
C GLY A 214 20.13 32.30 6.07
N HIS A 215 19.13 31.46 5.79
CA HIS A 215 19.26 30.00 5.85
C HIS A 215 19.45 29.41 4.45
N GLU A 216 20.62 28.82 4.19
CA GLU A 216 20.86 28.00 3.00
C GLU A 216 20.65 26.52 3.32
N VAL A 217 19.53 25.97 2.87
CA VAL A 217 19.18 24.55 3.08
C VAL A 217 19.07 23.82 1.75
N GLY A 218 19.48 22.56 1.71
CA GLY A 218 19.46 21.75 0.48
C GLY A 218 18.03 21.35 0.05
N ARG A 219 17.20 20.96 1.00
CA ARG A 219 15.83 20.47 0.79
C ARG A 219 14.97 20.71 2.02
N VAL A 220 13.71 21.06 1.80
CA VAL A 220 12.63 21.10 2.80
C VAL A 220 11.75 19.89 2.58
N ILE A 221 11.46 19.16 3.67
CA ILE A 221 10.67 17.93 3.63
C ILE A 221 9.31 18.23 4.29
N THR A 222 8.23 17.86 3.59
CA THR A 222 6.88 17.91 4.15
C THR A 222 6.61 16.64 4.94
N THR A 223 6.13 16.79 6.17
CA THR A 223 5.66 15.69 7.02
C THR A 223 4.14 15.66 7.03
N LEU A 224 3.56 14.48 7.26
CA LEU A 224 2.12 14.25 7.35
C LEU A 224 1.86 13.23 8.46
N GLY A 225 0.99 13.56 9.42
CA GLY A 225 0.50 12.65 10.45
C GLY A 225 -1.00 12.40 10.24
N PRO A 226 -1.39 11.33 9.52
CA PRO A 226 -2.80 11.03 9.30
C PRO A 226 -3.44 10.35 10.51
N GLU A 227 -4.66 10.76 10.83
CA GLU A 227 -5.55 10.16 11.83
C GLU A 227 -6.68 9.45 11.09
N GLN A 228 -6.72 8.12 11.17
CA GLN A 228 -7.64 7.30 10.38
C GLN A 228 -8.79 6.79 11.25
N GLU A 229 -9.96 7.39 11.08
CA GLU A 229 -11.19 6.90 11.66
C GLU A 229 -11.82 5.78 10.80
N TYR A 230 -12.56 4.87 11.45
CA TYR A 230 -13.30 3.79 10.79
C TYR A 230 -14.41 3.22 11.69
N PHE A 231 -15.36 2.51 11.07
CA PHE A 231 -16.41 1.77 11.77
C PHE A 231 -16.18 0.26 11.67
N LEU A 232 -16.54 -0.48 12.71
CA LEU A 232 -16.58 -1.96 12.68
C LEU A 232 -17.98 -2.49 12.90
N ILE A 233 -18.44 -3.32 11.96
CA ILE A 233 -19.74 -4.00 12.00
C ILE A 233 -19.46 -5.50 12.02
N ASP A 234 -20.19 -6.24 12.87
CA ASP A 234 -20.12 -7.70 12.85
C ASP A 234 -20.56 -8.22 11.48
N GLN A 235 -19.79 -9.16 10.92
CA GLN A 235 -20.01 -9.66 9.56
C GLN A 235 -21.42 -10.23 9.36
N GLN A 236 -22.01 -10.86 10.38
CA GLN A 236 -23.37 -11.38 10.30
C GLN A 236 -24.40 -10.27 10.08
N TYR A 237 -24.24 -9.11 10.74
CA TYR A 237 -25.13 -7.96 10.55
C TYR A 237 -24.84 -7.22 9.24
N TYR A 238 -23.57 -7.10 8.85
CA TYR A 238 -23.18 -6.52 7.56
C TYR A 238 -23.81 -7.27 6.39
N ASN A 239 -23.76 -8.61 6.41
CA ASN A 239 -24.31 -9.47 5.36
C ASN A 239 -25.85 -9.38 5.25
N GLN A 240 -26.54 -8.96 6.31
CA GLN A 240 -27.98 -8.71 6.30
C GLN A 240 -28.36 -7.34 5.72
N ARG A 241 -27.37 -6.51 5.34
CA ARG A 241 -27.57 -5.13 4.87
C ARG A 241 -27.02 -4.95 3.46
N PRO A 242 -27.81 -5.29 2.41
CA PRO A 242 -27.41 -5.11 1.02
C PRO A 242 -26.99 -3.68 0.68
N ASP A 243 -27.57 -2.69 1.34
CA ASP A 243 -27.22 -1.29 1.16
C ASP A 243 -25.81 -0.95 1.68
N LEU A 244 -25.40 -1.48 2.84
CA LEU A 244 -24.00 -1.38 3.29
C LEU A 244 -23.04 -2.04 2.30
N ILE A 245 -23.38 -3.22 1.80
CA ILE A 245 -22.54 -3.99 0.87
C ILE A 245 -22.32 -3.24 -0.45
N LEU A 246 -23.39 -2.66 -1.00
CA LEU A 246 -23.37 -2.07 -2.33
C LEU A 246 -23.01 -0.59 -2.34
N ALA A 247 -23.41 0.15 -1.30
CA ALA A 247 -23.25 1.61 -1.25
C ALA A 247 -22.19 2.06 -0.23
N GLY A 248 -21.64 1.15 0.59
CA GLY A 248 -20.68 1.48 1.65
C GLY A 248 -21.28 2.31 2.80
N ARG A 249 -22.61 2.47 2.82
CA ARG A 249 -23.36 3.23 3.83
C ARG A 249 -24.80 2.73 3.90
N THR A 250 -25.46 2.97 5.03
CA THR A 250 -26.89 2.68 5.15
C THR A 250 -27.70 3.67 4.29
N LEU A 251 -28.66 3.16 3.53
CA LEU A 251 -29.59 3.98 2.72
C LEU A 251 -30.90 4.26 3.48
N ILE A 252 -31.28 3.34 4.36
CA ILE A 252 -32.44 3.44 5.23
C ILE A 252 -32.07 2.99 6.65
N GLY A 253 -32.75 3.54 7.63
CA GLY A 253 -32.56 3.17 9.04
C GLY A 253 -33.10 4.22 9.98
N ALA A 254 -33.44 3.80 11.20
CA ALA A 254 -33.70 4.74 12.28
C ALA A 254 -32.41 5.49 12.63
N LEU A 255 -32.56 6.70 13.15
CA LEU A 255 -31.45 7.44 13.74
C LEU A 255 -30.83 6.62 14.90
N PRO A 256 -29.52 6.73 15.12
CA PRO A 256 -28.88 6.01 16.20
C PRO A 256 -29.52 6.41 17.54
N PRO A 257 -29.77 5.46 18.46
CA PRO A 257 -30.39 5.74 19.76
C PRO A 257 -29.52 6.65 20.65
N LYS A 258 -28.24 6.80 20.32
CA LYS A 258 -27.30 7.75 20.92
C LYS A 258 -26.60 8.53 19.80
N GLY A 259 -26.68 9.86 19.83
CA GLY A 259 -25.92 10.75 18.96
C GLY A 259 -24.51 11.01 19.50
N GLN A 260 -23.80 11.97 18.90
CA GLN A 260 -22.46 12.41 19.35
C GLN A 260 -22.46 13.26 20.64
N GLU A 261 -23.59 13.33 21.33
CA GLU A 261 -23.84 14.28 22.41
C GLU A 261 -23.43 13.76 23.80
N MET A 262 -23.22 12.44 23.95
CA MET A 262 -22.81 11.84 25.23
C MET A 262 -21.35 11.39 25.17
N GLU A 263 -20.52 11.96 26.05
CA GLU A 263 -19.07 11.76 26.14
C GLU A 263 -18.65 10.35 26.62
N ASP A 264 -19.59 9.49 26.99
CA ASP A 264 -19.35 8.18 27.63
C ASP A 264 -18.52 7.18 26.79
N HIS A 265 -18.42 7.40 25.47
CA HIS A 265 -17.77 6.47 24.54
C HIS A 265 -16.35 6.87 24.15
N TYR A 266 -16.03 8.16 24.15
CA TYR A 266 -14.71 8.66 23.80
C TYR A 266 -13.70 8.25 24.88
N PHE A 267 -12.63 7.56 24.48
CA PHE A 267 -11.66 6.91 25.39
C PHE A 267 -12.24 5.89 26.41
N GLY A 268 -13.46 5.39 26.18
CA GLY A 268 -14.00 4.27 26.96
C GLY A 268 -13.21 2.97 26.77
N SER A 269 -13.52 1.93 27.55
CA SER A 269 -12.88 0.62 27.38
C SER A 269 -13.18 0.00 26.01
N ILE A 270 -12.16 -0.42 25.27
CA ILE A 270 -12.31 -1.10 23.98
C ILE A 270 -12.79 -2.54 24.22
N LYS A 271 -13.85 -2.96 23.53
CA LYS A 271 -14.38 -4.34 23.59
C LYS A 271 -13.30 -5.34 23.15
N GLU A 272 -13.19 -6.48 23.83
CA GLU A 272 -12.13 -7.48 23.61
C GLU A 272 -12.00 -7.94 22.14
N ARG A 273 -13.13 -8.24 21.47
CA ARG A 273 -13.13 -8.61 20.04
C ARG A 273 -12.54 -7.51 19.13
N VAL A 274 -12.81 -6.25 19.46
CA VAL A 274 -12.28 -5.11 18.69
C VAL A 274 -10.80 -4.91 18.99
N LEU A 275 -10.41 -5.03 20.26
CA LEU A 275 -9.01 -4.92 20.65
C LEU A 275 -8.16 -5.99 19.97
N ALA A 276 -8.65 -7.23 19.87
CA ALA A 276 -7.98 -8.31 19.15
C ALA A 276 -7.84 -8.01 17.64
N PHE A 277 -8.87 -7.41 17.02
CA PHE A 277 -8.79 -6.92 15.64
C PHE A 277 -7.71 -5.83 15.50
N MET A 278 -7.72 -4.82 16.37
CA MET A 278 -6.75 -3.71 16.32
C MET A 278 -5.32 -4.21 16.51
N GLN A 279 -5.08 -5.15 17.43
CA GLN A 279 -3.77 -5.78 17.65
C GLN A 279 -3.30 -6.55 16.41
N ALA A 280 -4.20 -7.28 15.76
CA ALA A 280 -3.87 -8.00 14.54
C ALA A 280 -3.58 -7.03 13.36
N ALA A 281 -4.34 -5.93 13.25
CA ALA A 281 -4.08 -4.88 12.26
C ALA A 281 -2.72 -4.19 12.49
N GLU A 282 -2.43 -3.79 13.73
CA GLU A 282 -1.13 -3.21 14.13
C GLU A 282 0.03 -4.15 13.81
N TYR A 283 -0.11 -5.44 14.11
CA TYR A 283 0.91 -6.43 13.78
C TYR A 283 1.23 -6.43 12.28
N GLU A 284 0.21 -6.41 11.42
CA GLU A 284 0.38 -6.32 9.97
C GLU A 284 1.02 -4.99 9.53
N LEU A 285 0.56 -3.86 10.07
CA LEU A 285 1.10 -2.53 9.80
C LEU A 285 2.59 -2.45 10.16
N TYR A 286 2.98 -2.97 11.33
CA TYR A 286 4.37 -2.98 11.76
C TYR A 286 5.24 -3.82 10.83
N LYS A 287 4.79 -4.98 10.35
CA LYS A 287 5.57 -5.81 9.40
C LYS A 287 5.93 -5.04 8.13
N VAL A 288 5.02 -4.20 7.63
CA VAL A 288 5.25 -3.34 6.44
C VAL A 288 5.81 -1.95 6.79
N GLY A 289 6.27 -1.75 8.03
CA GLY A 289 6.97 -0.54 8.45
C GLY A 289 6.09 0.67 8.70
N ILE A 290 4.77 0.49 8.88
CA ILE A 290 3.84 1.56 9.24
C ILE A 290 3.85 1.74 10.76
N PRO A 291 4.24 2.91 11.29
CA PRO A 291 4.42 3.14 12.72
C PRO A 291 3.10 3.57 13.39
N ALA A 292 2.13 2.66 13.44
CA ALA A 292 0.91 2.88 14.23
C ALA A 292 1.26 3.16 15.69
N LYS A 293 0.67 4.20 16.28
CA LYS A 293 1.04 4.69 17.61
C LYS A 293 -0.13 4.72 18.57
N THR A 294 -1.27 5.26 18.14
CA THR A 294 -2.46 5.44 18.96
C THR A 294 -3.62 4.65 18.37
N ARG A 295 -4.48 4.15 19.27
CA ARG A 295 -5.78 3.57 18.95
C ARG A 295 -6.77 3.90 20.06
N HIS A 296 -8.02 4.22 19.71
CA HIS A 296 -9.08 4.43 20.69
C HIS A 296 -10.47 4.26 20.08
N ASN A 297 -11.47 4.23 20.95
CA ASN A 297 -12.86 4.45 20.57
C ASN A 297 -13.04 5.91 20.18
N GLU A 298 -13.86 6.15 19.17
CA GLU A 298 -14.35 7.47 18.80
C GLU A 298 -15.74 7.75 19.40
N VAL A 299 -16.28 8.94 19.16
CA VAL A 299 -17.52 9.43 19.76
C VAL A 299 -18.72 8.56 19.36
N ALA A 300 -18.84 8.16 18.09
CA ALA A 300 -20.00 7.38 17.66
C ALA A 300 -19.88 5.89 18.04
N PRO A 301 -21.00 5.20 18.30
CA PRO A 301 -20.98 3.77 18.57
C PRO A 301 -20.29 3.00 17.44
N HIS A 302 -19.35 2.12 17.81
CA HIS A 302 -18.58 1.31 16.87
C HIS A 302 -17.68 2.12 15.90
N GLN A 303 -17.40 3.37 16.22
CA GLN A 303 -16.37 4.18 15.56
C GLN A 303 -15.06 4.07 16.36
N PHE A 304 -13.94 4.02 15.64
CA PHE A 304 -12.61 3.88 16.19
C PHE A 304 -11.62 4.70 15.39
N GLU A 305 -10.46 4.96 15.97
CA GLU A 305 -9.35 5.64 15.31
C GLU A 305 -8.05 4.83 15.43
N ILE A 306 -7.20 4.95 14.42
CA ILE A 306 -5.78 4.61 14.47
C ILE A 306 -4.95 5.75 13.87
N ALA A 307 -3.90 6.18 14.57
CA ALA A 307 -2.98 7.22 14.06
C ALA A 307 -1.51 6.79 14.11
N GLN A 308 -0.71 7.41 13.26
CA GLN A 308 0.73 7.17 13.10
C GLN A 308 1.57 8.24 13.82
N ILE A 309 2.90 8.04 13.85
CA ILE A 309 3.87 9.02 14.37
C ILE A 309 3.97 10.25 13.46
#